data_AF-A0A356BEJ1-F1
#
_entry.id   AF-A0A356BEJ1-F1
#
_cell.length_a   1.000
_cell.length_b   1.000
_cell.length_c   1.000
_cell.angle_alpha   90.00
_cell.angle_beta   90.00
_cell.angle_gamma   90.00
#
_symmetry.space_group_name_H-M   'P 1'
#
loop_
_entity.id
_entity.type
_entity.pdbx_description
1 polymer ?
#
loop_
_entity_poly.entity_id
_entity_poly.type
_entity_poly.pdbx_seq_one_letter_code
_entity_poly.pdbx_strand_id
1 'polypeptide(L)'
;QQVIARAVANLPKATQVKSRYALFVDRLEVMLSSPLFSNDEREQFTQLLEQLATSGAVLVLSACRNEFYPLLVDYPSLIAGKAKGAHFDLAAPGRADLLQMIRLPALAAGLSFDTDPDSATPLDELLC
;
A
#
# COMPACT_ATOMS: atom_id res chain seq x y z
N GLN A 1 15.83 -13.16 13.82
CA GLN A 1 15.00 -14.25 14.36
C GLN A 1 14.18 -13.90 15.62
N GLN A 2 14.72 -13.22 16.65
CA GLN A 2 14.01 -12.96 17.92
C GLN A 2 12.76 -12.05 17.84
N VAL A 3 12.80 -11.00 17.02
CA VAL A 3 11.70 -10.01 16.92
C VAL A 3 10.45 -10.64 16.28
N ILE A 4 10.65 -11.45 15.24
CA ILE A 4 9.58 -12.12 14.49
C ILE A 4 8.82 -13.09 15.41
N ALA A 5 9.55 -13.99 16.08
CA ALA A 5 8.94 -14.95 17.01
C ALA A 5 8.15 -14.25 18.13
N ARG A 6 8.67 -13.12 18.61
CA ARG A 6 8.05 -12.33 19.67
C ARG A 6 6.81 -11.57 19.19
N ALA A 7 6.80 -11.07 17.95
CA ALA A 7 5.61 -10.44 17.36
C ALA A 7 4.48 -11.47 17.21
N VAL A 8 4.78 -12.64 16.64
CA VAL A 8 3.80 -13.72 16.40
C VAL A 8 3.23 -14.25 17.71
N ALA A 9 4.06 -14.45 18.74
CA ALA A 9 3.61 -14.97 20.03
C ALA A 9 2.61 -14.06 20.76
N ASN A 10 2.67 -12.75 20.51
CA ASN A 10 1.81 -11.77 21.15
C ASN A 10 0.54 -11.44 20.34
N LEU A 11 0.34 -12.07 19.18
CA LEU A 11 -0.89 -11.88 18.42
C LEU A 11 -2.07 -12.54 19.16
N PRO A 12 -3.18 -11.81 19.39
CA PRO A 12 -4.33 -12.35 20.10
C PRO A 12 -4.97 -13.51 19.34
N LYS A 13 -5.06 -14.67 19.99
CA LYS A 13 -5.65 -15.91 19.45
C LYS A 13 -7.14 -16.01 19.80
N ALA A 14 -8.01 -15.15 19.26
CA ALA A 14 -9.42 -15.17 19.63
C ALA A 14 -10.40 -15.00 18.45
N THR A 15 -11.47 -15.78 18.52
CA THR A 15 -12.51 -16.10 17.52
C THR A 15 -13.53 -14.98 17.24
N GLN A 16 -13.22 -13.71 17.54
CA GLN A 16 -14.14 -12.60 17.32
C GLN A 16 -13.40 -11.43 16.65
N VAL A 17 -13.47 -11.44 15.32
CA VAL A 17 -12.59 -10.70 14.41
C VAL A 17 -13.11 -9.27 14.23
N LYS A 18 -12.54 -8.33 14.99
CA LYS A 18 -12.26 -6.99 14.47
C LYS A 18 -10.76 -6.88 14.36
N SER A 19 -10.22 -6.82 13.14
CA SER A 19 -8.82 -6.50 12.91
C SER A 19 -8.51 -5.20 13.66
N ARG A 20 -7.64 -5.27 14.68
CA ARG A 20 -7.33 -4.12 15.55
C ARG A 20 -6.20 -3.26 14.99
N TYR A 21 -5.45 -3.82 14.04
CA TYR A 21 -4.28 -3.19 13.46
C TYR A 21 -4.33 -3.25 11.93
N ALA A 22 -3.75 -2.26 11.29
CA ALA A 22 -3.48 -2.25 9.86
C ALA A 22 -1.98 -2.04 9.63
N LEU A 23 -1.39 -2.83 8.75
CA LEU A 23 -0.01 -2.69 8.28
C LEU A 23 -0.06 -2.34 6.80
N PHE A 24 0.43 -1.16 6.46
CA PHE A 24 0.64 -0.75 5.06
C PHE A 24 2.11 -0.92 4.69
N VAL A 25 2.38 -1.71 3.66
CA VAL A 25 3.70 -1.91 3.08
C VAL A 25 3.74 -1.14 1.77
N ASP A 26 4.35 0.05 1.80
CA ASP A 26 4.59 0.82 0.59
C ASP A 26 5.81 0.27 -0.16
N ARG A 27 5.71 0.23 -1.49
CA ARG A 27 6.76 -0.25 -2.40
C ARG A 27 7.33 -1.62 -2.06
N LEU A 28 6.46 -2.64 -2.04
CA LEU A 28 6.84 -4.04 -1.84
C LEU A 28 7.94 -4.49 -2.81
N GLU A 29 7.96 -3.95 -4.04
CA GLU A 29 8.98 -4.25 -5.06
C GLU A 29 10.42 -4.01 -4.59
N VAL A 30 10.65 -3.07 -3.67
CA VAL A 30 11.99 -2.79 -3.15
C VAL A 30 12.51 -3.99 -2.37
N MET A 31 11.67 -4.61 -1.56
CA MET A 31 12.03 -5.84 -0.83
C MET A 31 12.31 -6.99 -1.81
N LEU A 32 11.50 -7.12 -2.87
CA LEU A 32 11.60 -8.22 -3.84
C LEU A 32 12.85 -8.14 -4.73
N SER A 33 13.29 -6.93 -5.09
CA SER A 33 14.28 -6.73 -6.17
C SER A 33 15.60 -6.11 -5.71
N SER A 34 15.62 -5.41 -4.56
CA SER A 34 16.83 -4.70 -4.12
C SER A 34 17.96 -5.67 -3.78
N PRO A 35 19.19 -5.42 -4.26
CA PRO A 35 20.35 -6.25 -3.93
C PRO A 35 20.77 -6.12 -2.46
N LEU A 36 20.17 -5.19 -1.70
CA LEU A 36 20.43 -5.00 -0.27
C LEU A 36 19.90 -6.17 0.58
N PHE A 37 18.95 -6.95 0.07
CA PHE A 37 18.33 -8.06 0.79
C PHE A 37 18.75 -9.39 0.20
N SER A 38 19.19 -10.29 1.07
CA SER A 38 19.40 -11.69 0.75
C SER A 38 18.08 -12.41 0.49
N ASN A 39 18.14 -13.57 -0.19
CA ASN A 39 16.96 -14.39 -0.43
C ASN A 39 16.31 -14.85 0.90
N ASP A 40 17.11 -15.18 1.90
CA ASP A 40 16.62 -15.59 3.22
C ASP A 40 15.83 -14.46 3.93
N GLU A 41 16.30 -13.22 3.82
CA GLU A 41 15.58 -12.06 4.38
C GLU A 41 14.25 -11.82 3.68
N ARG A 42 14.21 -11.98 2.35
CA ARG A 42 12.97 -11.86 1.56
C ARG A 42 11.97 -12.95 1.93
N GLU A 43 12.44 -14.19 2.08
CA GLU A 43 11.58 -15.29 2.50
C GLU A 43 11.02 -15.07 3.91
N GLN A 44 11.87 -14.69 4.87
CA GLN A 44 11.43 -14.41 6.24
C GLN A 44 10.42 -13.25 6.29
N PHE A 45 10.63 -12.21 5.49
CA PHE A 45 9.72 -11.07 5.42
C PHE A 45 8.35 -11.46 4.85
N THR A 46 8.32 -12.21 3.74
CA THR A 46 7.05 -12.65 3.13
C THR A 46 6.29 -13.63 4.03
N GLN A 47 6.98 -14.51 4.74
CA GLN A 47 6.37 -15.39 5.75
C GLN A 47 5.76 -14.59 6.91
N LEU A 48 6.42 -13.53 7.38
CA LEU A 48 5.88 -12.66 8.42
C LEU A 48 4.61 -11.94 7.96
N LEU A 49 4.59 -11.40 6.74
CA LEU A 49 3.38 -10.75 6.19
C LEU A 49 2.20 -11.71 6.15
N GLU A 50 2.43 -12.96 5.72
CA GLU A 50 1.39 -14.01 5.71
C GLU A 50 0.87 -14.31 7.12
N GLN A 51 1.77 -14.47 8.10
CA GLN A 51 1.37 -14.72 9.49
C GLN A 51 0.54 -13.57 10.06
N LEU A 52 0.88 -12.31 9.75
CA LEU A 52 0.10 -11.14 10.16
C LEU A 52 -1.27 -11.13 9.47
N ALA A 53 -1.31 -11.30 8.15
CA ALA A 53 -2.55 -11.29 7.37
C ALA A 53 -3.52 -12.40 7.77
N THR A 54 -3.00 -13.59 8.10
CA THR A 54 -3.80 -14.76 8.50
C THR A 54 -4.12 -14.82 10.00
N SER A 55 -3.52 -13.96 10.82
CA SER A 55 -3.76 -13.92 12.27
C SER A 55 -5.19 -13.53 12.67
N GLY A 56 -5.95 -12.90 11.76
CA GLY A 56 -7.24 -12.29 12.07
C GLY A 56 -7.16 -11.00 12.91
N ALA A 57 -5.95 -10.57 13.30
CA ALA A 57 -5.74 -9.37 14.10
C ALA A 57 -5.25 -8.17 13.28
N VAL A 58 -4.60 -8.42 12.13
CA VAL A 58 -3.93 -7.41 11.31
C VAL A 58 -4.46 -7.43 9.88
N LEU A 59 -4.93 -6.29 9.40
CA LEU A 59 -5.16 -6.06 7.97
C LEU A 59 -3.83 -5.67 7.32
N VAL A 60 -3.31 -6.50 6.42
CA VAL A 60 -2.10 -6.19 5.66
C VAL A 60 -2.48 -5.67 4.28
N LEU A 61 -2.01 -4.48 3.94
CA LEU A 61 -2.15 -3.85 2.63
C LEU A 61 -0.74 -3.63 2.08
N SER A 62 -0.48 -4.07 0.86
CA SER A 62 0.82 -3.83 0.20
C SER A 62 0.62 -3.16 -1.15
N ALA A 63 1.35 -2.09 -1.40
CA ALA A 63 1.45 -1.50 -2.72
C ALA A 63 2.64 -2.11 -3.47
N CYS A 64 2.40 -2.54 -4.70
CA CYS A 64 3.44 -3.07 -5.59
C CYS A 64 3.15 -2.60 -7.01
N ARG A 65 4.17 -2.17 -7.74
CA ARG A 65 4.02 -1.79 -9.15
C ARG A 65 3.86 -3.02 -10.05
N ASN A 66 3.04 -2.88 -11.09
CA ASN A 66 2.70 -3.96 -12.02
C ASN A 66 3.92 -4.60 -12.71
N GLU A 67 4.96 -3.81 -12.99
CA GLU A 67 6.20 -4.29 -13.62
C GLU A 67 6.96 -5.32 -12.76
N PHE A 68 6.73 -5.33 -11.44
CA PHE A 68 7.33 -6.28 -10.49
C PHE A 68 6.42 -7.46 -10.13
N TYR A 69 5.20 -7.54 -10.70
CA TYR A 69 4.31 -8.68 -10.49
C TYR A 69 4.94 -10.03 -10.85
N PRO A 70 5.81 -10.17 -11.86
CA PRO A 70 6.50 -11.43 -12.12
C PRO A 70 7.30 -11.95 -10.91
N LEU A 71 7.90 -11.05 -10.12
CA LEU A 71 8.66 -11.44 -8.92
C LEU A 71 7.77 -11.95 -7.79
N LEU A 72 6.48 -11.58 -7.77
CA LEU A 72 5.54 -12.09 -6.77
C LEU A 72 5.31 -13.60 -6.95
N VAL A 73 5.53 -14.13 -8.16
CA VAL A 73 5.34 -15.56 -8.47
C VAL A 73 6.32 -16.45 -7.71
N ASP A 74 7.47 -15.91 -7.32
CA ASP A 74 8.48 -16.62 -6.56
C ASP A 74 8.13 -16.79 -5.07
N TYR A 75 7.05 -16.14 -4.59
CA TYR A 75 6.64 -16.13 -3.19
C TYR A 75 5.19 -16.63 -3.02
N PRO A 76 5.00 -17.94 -2.78
CA PRO A 76 3.67 -18.55 -2.69
C PRO A 76 2.72 -17.89 -1.67
N SER A 77 3.25 -17.36 -0.57
CA SER A 77 2.48 -16.60 0.44
C SER A 77 1.79 -15.37 -0.15
N LEU A 78 2.50 -14.59 -0.97
CA LEU A 78 1.96 -13.37 -1.58
C LEU A 78 0.91 -13.70 -2.67
N ILE A 79 1.11 -14.80 -3.41
CA ILE A 79 0.16 -15.24 -4.45
C ILE A 79 -1.12 -15.81 -3.84
N ALA A 80 -1.03 -16.52 -2.71
CA ALA A 80 -2.19 -17.09 -2.03
C ALA A 80 -3.21 -16.00 -1.64
N GLY A 81 -2.74 -14.79 -1.29
CA GLY A 81 -3.57 -13.61 -1.12
C GLY A 81 -4.23 -13.15 -2.43
N LYS A 82 -3.45 -13.02 -3.52
CA LYS A 82 -3.94 -12.63 -4.84
C LYS A 82 -5.04 -13.56 -5.37
N ALA A 83 -4.87 -14.87 -5.22
CA ALA A 83 -5.80 -15.90 -5.68
C ALA A 83 -7.16 -15.85 -4.94
N LYS A 84 -7.21 -15.27 -3.74
CA LYS A 84 -8.44 -15.07 -2.95
C LYS A 84 -9.12 -13.72 -3.25
N GLY A 85 -8.72 -13.03 -4.33
CA GLY A 85 -9.28 -11.73 -4.70
C GLY A 85 -8.70 -10.56 -3.90
N ALA A 86 -7.62 -10.75 -3.14
CA ALA A 86 -6.99 -9.67 -2.37
C ALA A 86 -6.03 -8.82 -3.23
N HIS A 87 -6.40 -8.53 -4.48
CA HIS A 87 -5.66 -7.60 -5.33
C HIS A 87 -6.61 -6.52 -5.86
N PHE A 88 -6.08 -5.32 -5.95
CA PHE A 88 -6.77 -4.16 -6.48
C PHE A 88 -5.81 -3.42 -7.39
N ASP A 89 -6.11 -3.39 -8.69
CA ASP A 89 -5.29 -2.64 -9.64
C ASP A 89 -5.69 -1.17 -9.56
N LEU A 90 -4.77 -0.34 -9.06
CA LEU A 90 -4.95 1.10 -8.99
C LEU A 90 -4.52 1.73 -10.32
N ALA A 91 -5.48 2.24 -11.08
CA ALA A 91 -5.21 2.99 -12.29
C ALA A 91 -4.60 4.38 -11.99
N ALA A 92 -3.87 4.93 -12.95
CA ALA A 92 -3.48 6.33 -12.90
C ALA A 92 -4.73 7.23 -12.89
N PRO A 93 -4.74 8.32 -12.10
CA PRO A 93 -5.88 9.24 -12.06
C PRO A 93 -6.08 9.92 -13.41
N GLY A 94 -7.34 10.15 -13.78
CA GLY A 94 -7.66 11.00 -14.93
C GLY A 94 -7.52 12.48 -14.59
N ARG A 95 -7.65 13.36 -15.61
CA ARG A 95 -7.58 14.82 -15.42
C ARG A 95 -8.59 15.33 -14.37
N ALA A 96 -9.82 14.81 -14.39
CA ALA A 96 -10.84 15.20 -13.40
C ALA A 96 -10.47 14.77 -11.97
N ASP A 97 -9.87 13.59 -11.81
CA ASP A 97 -9.39 13.10 -10.51
C ASP A 97 -8.24 13.96 -9.99
N LEU A 98 -7.29 14.32 -10.86
CA LEU A 98 -6.19 15.21 -10.54
C LEU A 98 -6.69 16.60 -10.07
N LEU A 99 -7.66 17.17 -10.77
CA LEU A 99 -8.31 18.42 -10.32
C LEU A 99 -8.92 18.28 -8.92
N GLN A 100 -9.57 17.15 -8.61
CA GLN A 100 -10.10 16.91 -7.26
C GLN A 100 -9.00 16.72 -6.22
N MET A 101 -7.91 16.00 -6.58
CA MET A 101 -6.74 15.82 -5.73
C MET A 101 -6.04 17.15 -5.40
N ILE A 102 -6.17 18.17 -6.25
CA ILE A 102 -5.66 19.53 -6.02
C ILE A 102 -6.67 20.37 -5.21
N ARG A 103 -7.94 20.39 -5.64
CA ARG A 103 -8.98 21.29 -5.08
C ARG A 103 -9.44 20.89 -3.68
N LEU A 104 -9.68 19.60 -3.44
CA LEU A 104 -10.27 19.14 -2.17
C LEU A 104 -9.35 19.37 -0.96
N PRO A 105 -8.02 19.13 -1.04
CA PRO A 105 -7.13 19.46 0.08
C PRO A 105 -7.06 20.96 0.36
N ALA A 106 -7.07 21.82 -0.67
CA ALA A 106 -7.09 23.27 -0.50
C ALA A 106 -8.38 23.72 0.21
N LEU A 107 -9.54 23.22 -0.23
CA LEU A 107 -10.82 23.48 0.41
C LEU A 107 -10.83 23.02 1.87
N ALA A 108 -10.31 21.83 2.15
CA ALA A 108 -10.21 21.29 3.52
C ALA A 108 -9.28 22.12 4.42
N ALA A 109 -8.29 22.79 3.84
CA ALA A 109 -7.40 23.72 4.53
C ALA A 109 -7.96 25.16 4.61
N GLY A 110 -9.14 25.43 4.05
CA GLY A 110 -9.72 26.78 3.99
C GLY A 110 -9.02 27.72 3.00
N LEU A 111 -8.36 27.16 1.98
CA LEU A 111 -7.64 27.90 0.94
C LEU A 111 -8.45 27.94 -0.36
N SER A 112 -8.24 28.99 -1.15
CA SER A 112 -8.75 29.13 -2.51
C SER A 112 -7.61 29.36 -3.49
N PHE A 113 -7.80 28.93 -4.74
CA PHE A 113 -6.87 29.23 -5.83
C PHE A 113 -7.22 30.57 -6.46
N ASP A 114 -6.20 31.39 -6.72
CA ASP A 114 -6.35 32.64 -7.45
C ASP A 114 -6.47 32.40 -8.96
N THR A 115 -7.00 33.41 -9.65
CA THR A 115 -7.07 33.47 -11.11
C THR A 115 -6.02 34.43 -11.65
N ASP A 116 -5.37 34.06 -12.74
CA ASP A 116 -4.46 34.94 -13.46
C ASP A 116 -5.20 36.22 -13.94
N PRO A 117 -4.73 37.43 -13.62
CA PRO A 117 -5.45 38.66 -13.95
C PRO A 117 -5.50 38.97 -15.45
N ASP A 118 -4.55 38.48 -16.25
CA ASP A 118 -4.49 38.76 -17.68
C ASP A 118 -5.33 37.78 -18.52
N SER A 119 -5.27 36.49 -18.20
CA SER A 119 -5.99 35.43 -18.93
C SER A 119 -7.30 34.98 -18.27
N ALA A 120 -7.57 35.40 -17.03
CA ALA A 120 -8.65 34.88 -16.18
C ALA A 120 -8.58 33.36 -15.93
N THR A 121 -7.41 32.74 -16.16
CA THR A 121 -7.23 31.29 -15.99
C THR A 121 -7.05 30.94 -14.50
N PRO A 122 -7.83 30.00 -13.94
CA PRO A 122 -7.65 29.53 -12.57
C PRO A 122 -6.33 28.76 -12.37
N LEU A 123 -5.59 29.03 -11.29
CA LEU A 123 -4.31 28.37 -11.01
C LEU A 123 -4.42 26.85 -10.90
N ASP A 124 -5.48 26.35 -10.28
CA ASP A 124 -5.79 24.94 -10.14
C ASP A 124 -6.02 24.23 -11.48
N GLU A 125 -6.47 24.92 -12.52
CA GLU A 125 -6.57 24.35 -13.87
C GLU A 125 -5.24 24.26 -14.59
N LEU A 126 -4.28 25.14 -14.26
CA LEU A 126 -2.91 25.11 -14.77
C LEU A 126 -2.05 24.04 -14.07
N LEU A 127 -2.34 23.75 -12.80
CA LEU A 127 -1.60 22.75 -12.02
C LEU A 127 -1.93 21.29 -12.39
N CYS A 128 -3.02 21.08 -13.13
CA CYS A 128 -3.48 19.76 -13.56
C CYS A 128 -3.09 19.46 -15.01
#